data_AF-A0A6P5AFT1-F1
#
_entry.id   AF-A0A6P5AFT1-F1
#
_cell.length_a   1.000
_cell.length_b   1.000
_cell.length_c   1.000
_cell.angle_alpha   90.00
_cell.angle_beta   90.00
_cell.angle_gamma   90.00
#
_symmetry.space_group_name_H-M   'P 1'
#
loop_
_entity.id
_entity.type
_entity.pdbx_description
1 polymer ?
#
loop_
_entity_poly.entity_id
_entity_poly.type
_entity_poly.pdbx_seq_one_letter_code
_entity_poly.pdbx_strand_id
1 'polypeptide(L)'
;MPFNRTDYAFYHGTAPLSSSGSSRGKRHVPQVLYRTSHRVLLYRGVIYEWGVGSTEPSEKVAWEGCRPLGHCDVTWSRRAAGYSSCTTAEVTAYSRAYKGRYGQYTWYSNNCHRYVNRMMRYLRSDCSRFPR
;
A
#
# COMPACT_ATOMS: atom_id res chain seq x y z
N MET A 1 -7.34 -31.68 11.61
CA MET A 1 -7.77 -30.44 12.28
C MET A 1 -7.55 -29.28 11.31
N PRO A 2 -8.58 -28.73 10.63
CA PRO A 2 -8.37 -27.56 9.80
C PRO A 2 -8.29 -26.32 10.70
N PHE A 3 -7.25 -25.51 10.50
CA PHE A 3 -7.09 -24.22 11.16
C PHE A 3 -8.34 -23.37 10.91
N ASN A 4 -8.95 -22.90 11.99
CA ASN A 4 -10.05 -21.94 11.97
C ASN A 4 -9.50 -20.63 11.39
N ARG A 5 -9.67 -20.41 10.08
CA ARG A 5 -9.19 -19.22 9.38
C ARG A 5 -10.13 -18.05 9.71
N THR A 6 -9.78 -17.29 10.75
CA THR A 6 -10.49 -16.04 11.05
C THR A 6 -10.22 -15.04 9.93
N ASP A 7 -11.30 -14.50 9.36
CA ASP A 7 -11.23 -13.46 8.35
C ASP A 7 -10.95 -12.09 8.98
N TYR A 8 -10.01 -11.34 8.42
CA TYR A 8 -9.64 -9.98 8.84
C TYR A 8 -10.09 -8.96 7.80
N ALA A 9 -10.67 -7.85 8.26
CA ALA A 9 -10.99 -6.73 7.38
C ALA A 9 -9.73 -6.07 6.84
N PHE A 10 -9.75 -5.67 5.56
CA PHE A 10 -8.77 -4.77 4.98
C PHE A 10 -9.41 -3.46 4.56
N TYR A 11 -8.63 -2.38 4.65
CA TYR A 11 -9.05 -1.02 4.33
C TYR A 11 -8.05 -0.39 3.35
N HIS A 12 -8.51 0.56 2.55
CA HIS A 12 -7.61 1.41 1.77
C HIS A 12 -7.70 2.85 2.25
N GLY A 13 -6.61 3.58 2.12
CA GLY A 13 -6.53 4.99 2.50
C GLY A 13 -5.83 5.82 1.44
N THR A 14 -5.96 7.13 1.58
CA THR A 14 -5.28 8.12 0.74
C THR A 14 -4.48 9.09 1.59
N ALA A 15 -3.26 9.40 1.16
CA ALA A 15 -2.38 10.39 1.78
C ALA A 15 -1.93 11.45 0.75
N PRO A 16 -1.63 12.68 1.17
CA PRO A 16 -1.00 13.68 0.29
C PRO A 16 0.43 13.24 -0.11
N LEU A 17 0.86 13.54 -1.35
CA LEU A 17 2.21 13.15 -1.81
C LEU A 17 3.36 13.82 -1.04
N SER A 18 3.09 14.97 -0.41
CA SER A 18 4.08 15.75 0.35
C SER A 18 4.53 15.09 1.65
N SER A 19 3.83 14.05 2.13
CA SER A 19 4.19 13.32 3.36
C SER A 19 5.04 12.08 3.09
N SER A 20 5.20 11.66 1.83
CA SER A 20 5.86 10.41 1.41
C SER A 20 7.27 10.57 0.83
N GLY A 21 7.94 11.72 1.05
CA GLY A 21 9.27 12.00 0.51
C GLY A 21 10.14 12.81 1.45
N SER A 22 11.39 12.38 1.59
CA SER A 22 12.46 12.98 2.38
C SER A 22 12.57 14.51 2.21
N SER A 23 12.75 15.18 3.36
CA SER A 23 12.96 16.61 3.52
C SER A 23 14.26 17.08 2.88
N ARG A 24 14.26 17.48 1.60
CA ARG A 24 15.29 18.37 1.03
C ARG A 24 14.72 19.17 -0.16
N GLY A 25 14.52 20.47 0.06
CA GLY A 25 14.28 21.45 -1.01
C GLY A 25 12.83 21.58 -1.48
N LYS A 26 11.97 22.20 -0.65
CA LYS A 26 10.61 22.59 -1.06
C LYS A 26 10.69 23.79 -2.03
N ARG A 27 10.71 23.55 -3.34
CA ARG A 27 10.21 24.54 -4.30
C ARG A 27 8.69 24.54 -4.23
N HIS A 28 8.11 25.68 -3.89
CA HIS A 28 6.67 25.91 -3.95
C HIS A 28 6.22 25.87 -5.42
N VAL A 29 5.74 24.72 -5.85
CA VAL A 29 5.10 24.58 -7.17
C VAL A 29 3.61 24.82 -6.97
N PRO A 30 2.98 25.77 -7.71
CA PRO A 30 1.56 26.05 -7.55
C PRO A 30 0.73 24.78 -7.78
N GLN A 31 -0.23 24.52 -6.89
CA GLN A 31 -1.16 23.41 -6.98
C GLN A 31 -2.07 23.59 -8.21
N VAL A 32 -1.66 23.05 -9.35
CA VAL A 32 -2.47 22.99 -10.56
C VAL A 32 -3.00 21.56 -10.75
N LEU A 33 -4.24 21.37 -10.31
CA LEU A 33 -5.30 20.58 -10.99
C LEU A 33 -5.10 19.09 -11.32
N TYR A 34 -4.41 18.28 -10.52
CA TYR A 34 -4.73 16.83 -10.45
C TYR A 34 -4.58 16.35 -9.01
N ARG A 35 -5.64 15.75 -8.44
CA ARG A 35 -5.62 15.09 -7.13
C ARG A 35 -4.67 13.88 -7.17
N THR A 36 -3.37 14.13 -7.12
CA THR A 36 -2.35 13.10 -6.99
C THR A 36 -2.32 12.63 -5.54
N SER A 37 -3.32 11.82 -5.16
CA SER A 37 -3.39 11.17 -3.85
C SER A 37 -2.55 9.90 -3.86
N HIS A 38 -1.66 9.72 -2.90
CA HIS A 38 -0.97 8.45 -2.67
C HIS A 38 -1.95 7.46 -2.05
N ARG A 39 -1.99 6.21 -2.52
CA ARG A 39 -2.93 5.19 -2.02
C ARG A 39 -2.19 4.11 -1.24
N VAL A 40 -2.73 3.76 -0.08
CA VAL A 40 -2.18 2.74 0.83
C VAL A 40 -3.25 1.71 1.22
N LEU A 41 -2.82 0.56 1.74
CA LEU A 41 -3.69 -0.50 2.23
C LEU A 41 -3.34 -0.84 3.70
N LEU A 42 -4.36 -0.98 4.56
CA LEU A 42 -4.25 -1.50 5.92
C LEU A 42 -4.82 -2.91 5.98
N TYR A 43 -4.04 -3.87 6.47
CA TYR A 43 -4.48 -5.23 6.72
C TYR A 43 -3.73 -5.83 7.92
N ARG A 44 -4.46 -6.42 8.88
CA ARG A 44 -3.90 -7.01 10.12
C ARG A 44 -2.94 -6.06 10.87
N GLY A 45 -3.25 -4.77 10.92
CA GLY A 45 -2.43 -3.75 11.59
C GLY A 45 -1.19 -3.28 10.81
N VAL A 46 -0.95 -3.86 9.62
CA VAL A 46 0.18 -3.52 8.76
C VAL A 46 -0.27 -2.61 7.63
N ILE A 47 0.50 -1.56 7.39
CA ILE A 47 0.29 -0.65 6.25
C ILE A 47 1.21 -1.07 5.11
N TYR A 48 0.61 -1.21 3.94
CA TYR A 48 1.26 -1.59 2.71
C TYR A 48 1.16 -0.44 1.70
N GLU A 49 2.30 -0.04 1.13
CA GLU A 49 2.37 1.02 0.12
C GLU A 49 3.27 0.64 -1.05
N TRP A 50 3.21 1.45 -2.10
CA TRP A 50 4.13 1.36 -3.22
C TRP A 50 4.48 2.76 -3.74
N GLY A 51 5.75 3.16 -3.69
CA GLY A 51 6.14 4.53 -4.05
C GLY A 51 7.63 4.73 -4.37
N VAL A 52 7.97 5.95 -4.79
CA VAL A 52 9.33 6.34 -5.21
C VAL A 52 10.21 6.86 -4.05
N GLY A 53 9.67 7.11 -2.85
CA GLY A 53 10.28 7.94 -1.80
C GLY A 53 11.38 7.35 -0.90
N SER A 54 11.76 6.08 -1.06
CA SER A 54 12.97 5.50 -0.43
C SER A 54 13.93 5.02 -1.53
N THR A 55 15.22 4.92 -1.28
CA THR A 55 16.16 4.26 -2.20
C THR A 55 16.36 2.79 -1.83
N GLU A 56 15.94 2.41 -0.64
CA GLU A 56 16.06 1.05 -0.08
C GLU A 56 14.85 0.19 -0.47
N PRO A 57 15.03 -0.91 -1.23
CA PRO A 57 13.95 -1.82 -1.60
C PRO A 57 13.24 -2.46 -0.39
N SER A 58 13.93 -2.59 0.74
CA SER A 58 13.44 -3.16 2.01
C SER A 58 12.44 -2.24 2.72
N GLU A 59 12.53 -0.92 2.53
CA GLU A 59 11.74 0.07 3.26
C GLU A 59 10.41 0.45 2.58
N LYS A 60 10.18 -0.02 1.35
CA LYS A 60 9.05 0.39 0.49
C LYS A 60 7.84 -0.52 0.52
N VAL A 61 7.88 -1.58 1.30
CA VAL A 61 7.12 -2.80 0.98
C VAL A 61 6.04 -3.09 2.02
N ALA A 62 6.34 -2.92 3.31
CA ALA A 62 5.38 -3.09 4.39
C ALA A 62 5.99 -2.47 5.65
N TRP A 63 5.19 -1.74 6.43
CA TRP A 63 5.56 -1.40 7.80
C TRP A 63 4.37 -1.59 8.73
N GLU A 64 4.67 -2.02 9.95
CA GLU A 64 3.70 -2.03 11.05
C GLU A 64 3.43 -0.58 11.45
N GLY A 65 2.14 -0.23 11.58
CA GLY A 65 1.58 1.03 12.10
C GLY A 65 2.46 2.29 12.08
N CYS A 66 2.09 3.26 11.22
CA CYS A 66 2.56 4.65 11.16
C CYS A 66 4.05 4.90 11.51
N ARG A 67 4.84 5.27 10.49
CA ARG A 67 6.11 5.97 10.70
C ARG A 67 5.90 7.12 11.71
N PRO A 68 6.89 7.43 12.58
CA PRO A 68 6.71 8.29 13.74
C PRO A 68 5.91 9.57 13.45
N LEU A 69 5.05 9.89 14.42
CA LEU A 69 4.00 10.90 14.42
C LEU A 69 4.45 12.21 13.75
N GLY A 70 3.82 12.53 12.62
CA GLY A 70 4.08 13.72 11.81
C GLY A 70 3.99 13.50 10.29
N HIS A 71 4.00 12.23 9.85
CA HIS A 71 4.12 11.85 8.43
C HIS A 71 2.93 11.07 7.84
N CYS A 72 1.84 10.84 8.57
CA CYS A 72 0.75 9.97 8.10
C CYS A 72 -0.63 10.62 8.23
N ASP A 73 -0.89 11.66 7.45
CA ASP A 73 -2.26 12.15 7.18
C ASP A 73 -2.98 11.19 6.21
N VAL A 74 -3.11 9.92 6.61
CA VAL A 74 -3.85 8.92 5.83
C VAL A 74 -5.32 9.04 6.17
N THR A 75 -6.12 9.45 5.20
CA THR A 75 -7.58 9.34 5.30
C THR A 75 -8.00 7.93 4.90
N TRP A 76 -8.42 7.13 5.88
CA TRP A 76 -8.91 5.76 5.67
C TRP A 76 -10.35 5.71 5.20
N SER A 77 -10.68 4.71 4.38
CA SER A 77 -12.07 4.37 4.08
C SER A 77 -12.84 4.04 5.35
N ARG A 78 -14.03 4.62 5.51
CA ARG A 78 -14.95 4.32 6.64
C ARG A 78 -15.53 2.90 6.57
N ARG A 79 -15.45 2.24 5.41
CA ARG A 79 -15.93 0.87 5.21
C ARG A 79 -14.76 -0.04 4.86
N ALA A 80 -14.81 -1.27 5.35
CA ALA A 80 -13.89 -2.32 4.91
C ALA A 80 -14.01 -2.51 3.40
N ALA A 81 -12.88 -2.62 2.71
CA ALA A 81 -12.85 -2.93 1.29
C ALA A 81 -13.08 -4.43 1.03
N GLY A 82 -12.97 -5.26 2.07
CA GLY A 82 -13.31 -6.67 2.08
C GLY A 82 -12.69 -7.36 3.29
N TYR A 83 -12.76 -8.68 3.27
CA TYR A 83 -12.18 -9.55 4.30
C TYR A 83 -11.27 -10.58 3.64
N SER A 84 -10.29 -11.07 4.39
CA SER A 84 -9.38 -12.09 3.91
C SER A 84 -8.86 -12.94 5.07
N SER A 85 -8.58 -14.20 4.80
CA SER A 85 -7.96 -15.13 5.75
C SER A 85 -6.44 -15.18 5.63
N CYS A 86 -5.86 -14.38 4.73
CA CYS A 86 -4.43 -14.32 4.47
C CYS A 86 -3.60 -14.03 5.74
N THR A 87 -2.47 -14.69 5.85
CA THR A 87 -1.44 -14.39 6.85
C THR A 87 -0.71 -13.10 6.50
N THR A 88 -0.25 -12.39 7.53
CA THR A 88 0.64 -11.23 7.33
C THR A 88 1.88 -11.60 6.52
N ALA A 89 2.39 -12.83 6.69
CA ALA A 89 3.52 -13.35 5.92
C ALA A 89 3.24 -13.45 4.41
N GLU A 90 2.07 -13.98 4.00
CA GLU A 90 1.66 -14.06 2.58
C GLU A 90 1.55 -12.67 1.94
N VAL A 91 0.93 -11.73 2.65
CA VAL A 91 0.73 -10.36 2.16
C VAL A 91 2.05 -9.60 2.06
N THR A 92 2.94 -9.77 3.03
CA THR A 92 4.29 -9.22 3.00
C THR A 92 5.12 -9.84 1.88
N ALA A 93 5.02 -11.15 1.64
CA ALA A 93 5.69 -11.83 0.53
C ALA A 93 5.19 -11.31 -0.82
N TYR A 94 3.88 -11.13 -0.99
CA TYR A 94 3.30 -10.50 -2.18
C TYR A 94 3.89 -9.12 -2.41
N SER A 95 3.94 -8.30 -1.37
CA SER A 95 4.46 -6.94 -1.47
C SER A 95 5.93 -6.93 -1.88
N ARG A 96 6.76 -7.81 -1.29
CA ARG A 96 8.19 -7.97 -1.64
C ARG A 96 8.38 -8.39 -3.09
N ALA A 97 7.53 -9.29 -3.58
CA ALA A 97 7.58 -9.78 -4.95
C ALA A 97 7.01 -8.80 -5.99
N TYR A 98 6.28 -7.75 -5.57
CA TYR A 98 5.53 -6.87 -6.47
C TYR A 98 6.42 -6.20 -7.53
N LYS A 99 7.57 -5.63 -7.13
CA LYS A 99 8.53 -5.00 -8.05
C LYS A 99 9.01 -5.97 -9.13
N GLY A 100 9.41 -7.17 -8.72
CA GLY A 100 9.92 -8.20 -9.63
C GLY A 100 8.87 -8.68 -10.61
N ARG A 101 7.60 -8.67 -10.21
CA ARG A 101 6.49 -9.19 -11.03
C ARG A 101 5.86 -8.16 -11.97
N TYR A 102 5.73 -6.91 -11.53
CA TYR A 102 5.00 -5.87 -12.29
C TYR A 102 5.91 -4.74 -12.78
N GLY A 103 7.21 -4.82 -12.51
CA GLY A 103 8.20 -3.85 -12.96
C GLY A 103 8.37 -2.66 -12.02
N GLN A 104 9.08 -1.65 -12.50
CA GLN A 104 9.38 -0.44 -11.74
C GLN A 104 8.14 0.46 -11.58
N TYR A 105 8.22 1.41 -10.64
CA TYR A 105 7.18 2.40 -10.46
C TYR A 105 7.09 3.30 -11.70
N THR A 106 5.89 3.48 -12.23
CA THR A 106 5.60 4.46 -13.28
C THR A 106 4.36 5.26 -12.88
N TRP A 107 4.33 6.54 -13.23
CA TRP A 107 3.21 7.41 -12.86
C TRP A 107 1.88 6.93 -13.46
N TYR A 108 1.89 6.41 -14.69
CA TYR A 108 0.67 6.07 -15.42
C TYR A 108 0.25 4.59 -15.34
N SER A 109 1.17 3.63 -15.14
CA SER A 109 0.85 2.20 -15.28
C SER A 109 1.11 1.33 -14.05
N ASN A 110 2.19 1.56 -13.29
CA ASN A 110 2.56 0.77 -12.12
C ASN A 110 2.81 1.68 -10.90
N ASN A 111 1.75 2.37 -10.47
CA ASN A 111 1.76 3.32 -9.37
C ASN A 111 1.10 2.76 -8.09
N CYS A 112 1.01 3.58 -7.04
CA CYS A 112 0.42 3.21 -5.75
C CYS A 112 -1.05 2.75 -5.85
N HIS A 113 -1.85 3.35 -6.74
CA HIS A 113 -3.25 2.94 -6.94
C HIS A 113 -3.35 1.53 -7.52
N ARG A 114 -2.50 1.23 -8.51
CA ARG A 114 -2.45 -0.10 -9.14
C ARG A 114 -1.98 -1.16 -8.16
N TYR A 115 -0.97 -0.84 -7.36
CA TYR A 115 -0.53 -1.69 -6.26
C TYR A 115 -1.69 -2.03 -5.30
N VAL A 116 -2.36 -1.01 -4.73
CA VAL A 116 -3.45 -1.23 -3.76
C VAL A 116 -4.60 -2.02 -4.41
N ASN A 117 -4.97 -1.71 -5.64
CA ASN A 117 -6.02 -2.45 -6.34
C ASN A 117 -5.66 -3.93 -6.57
N ARG A 118 -4.40 -4.22 -6.91
CA ARG A 118 -3.93 -5.61 -7.05
C ARG A 118 -3.83 -6.30 -5.70
N MET A 119 -3.30 -5.65 -4.67
CA MET A 119 -3.26 -6.23 -3.32
C MET A 119 -4.66 -6.58 -2.80
N MET A 120 -5.65 -5.71 -3.00
CA MET A 120 -7.05 -6.04 -2.64
C MET A 120 -7.58 -7.26 -3.40
N ARG A 121 -7.23 -7.43 -4.68
CA ARG A 121 -7.60 -8.63 -5.45
C ARG A 121 -6.88 -9.88 -4.94
N TYR A 122 -5.61 -9.75 -4.57
CA TYR A 122 -4.83 -10.83 -3.97
C TYR A 122 -5.47 -11.32 -2.67
N LEU A 123 -5.84 -10.38 -1.79
CA LEU A 123 -6.54 -10.66 -0.53
C LEU A 123 -7.91 -11.32 -0.75
N ARG A 124 -8.69 -10.83 -1.72
CA ARG A 124 -9.99 -11.44 -2.09
C ARG A 124 -9.86 -12.82 -2.76
N SER A 125 -8.67 -13.19 -3.20
CA SER A 125 -8.39 -14.51 -3.77
C SER A 125 -7.82 -15.49 -2.73
N ASP A 126 -7.95 -15.17 -1.43
CA ASP A 126 -7.35 -15.93 -0.33
C ASP A 126 -5.85 -16.18 -0.53
N CYS A 127 -5.13 -15.16 -1.01
CA CYS A 127 -3.70 -15.21 -1.27
C CYS A 127 -3.24 -16.28 -2.26
N SER A 128 -4.16 -16.87 -3.02
CA SER A 128 -3.86 -17.99 -3.93
C SER A 128 -3.30 -17.55 -5.28
N ARG A 129 -3.61 -16.31 -5.74
CA ARG A 129 -3.29 -15.88 -7.11
C ARG A 129 -2.82 -14.43 -7.18
N PHE A 130 -1.60 -14.23 -7.65
CA PHE A 130 -1.13 -12.91 -8.05
C PHE A 130 -2.01 -12.37 -9.19
N PRO A 131 -2.66 -11.21 -9.03
CA PRO A 131 -3.51 -10.64 -10.08
C PRO A 131 -2.70 -10.30 -11.33
N ARG A 132 -3.33 -10.35 -12.51
CA ARG A 132 -2.74 -9.79 -13.73
C ARG A 132 -2.79 -8.25 -13.68
#